data_AF-A0A2S2PTY7-F1
#
_entry.id   AF-A0A2S2PTY7-F1
#
_cell.length_a   1.000
_cell.length_b   1.000
_cell.length_c   1.000
_cell.angle_alpha   90.00
_cell.angle_beta   90.00
_cell.angle_gamma   90.00
#
_symmetry.space_group_name_H-M   'P 1'
#
loop_
_entity.id
_entity.type
_entity.pdbx_description
1 polymer ?
#
loop_
_entity_poly.entity_id
_entity_poly.type
_entity_poly.pdbx_seq_one_letter_code
_entity_poly.pdbx_strand_id
1 'polypeptide(L)'
;MANGSGQLAFFFQSKSTASIQAGLVTTDITMAHAVGIKVWGVICDGIASNLSIMTNLGCKLIGSYDEIMELFYIPEIEWKIHYIPDACHNLKLARNALMTYTI
;
A
#
# COMPACT_ATOMS: atom_id res chain seq x y z
N MET A 1 -26.51 -0.59 4.33
CA MET A 1 -25.07 -0.88 4.29
C MET A 1 -24.44 -0.23 5.51
N ALA A 2 -23.92 -1.02 6.44
CA ALA A 2 -23.24 -0.47 7.61
C ALA A 2 -21.88 0.08 7.13
N ASN A 3 -21.75 1.42 7.06
CA ASN A 3 -20.46 2.08 6.94
C ASN A 3 -19.79 2.06 8.31
N GLY A 4 -19.19 0.93 8.67
CA GLY A 4 -18.38 0.78 9.87
C GLY A 4 -16.90 0.82 9.50
N SER A 5 -16.11 1.66 10.18
CA SER A 5 -14.66 1.51 10.21
C SER A 5 -14.29 0.53 11.33
N GLY A 6 -13.52 -0.50 10.99
CA GLY A 6 -13.08 -1.53 11.92
C GLY A 6 -11.67 -1.99 11.59
N GLN A 7 -10.92 -2.40 12.62
CA GLN A 7 -9.62 -3.04 12.43
C GLN A 7 -9.83 -4.50 12.04
N LEU A 8 -9.24 -4.92 10.91
CA LEU A 8 -9.33 -6.29 10.42
C LEU A 8 -8.16 -7.15 10.91
N ALA A 9 -6.97 -6.58 11.02
CA ALA A 9 -5.77 -7.31 11.39
C ALA A 9 -4.78 -6.43 12.17
N PHE A 10 -3.98 -7.08 13.03
CA PHE A 10 -2.87 -6.46 13.75
C PHE A 10 -1.74 -7.48 13.89
N PHE A 11 -0.54 -7.12 13.44
CA PHE A 11 0.64 -7.98 13.52
C PHE A 11 1.75 -7.31 14.33
N PHE A 12 2.28 -8.03 15.32
CA PHE A 12 3.52 -7.63 15.99
C PHE A 12 4.71 -8.04 15.14
N GLN A 13 5.55 -7.08 14.77
CA GLN A 13 6.69 -7.35 13.93
C GLN A 13 7.91 -6.53 14.36
N SER A 14 9.04 -7.21 14.60
CA SER A 14 10.36 -6.57 14.66
C SER A 14 10.84 -6.22 13.26
N LYS A 15 11.73 -5.21 13.11
CA LYS A 15 12.32 -4.74 11.83
C LYS A 15 12.19 -5.76 10.69
N SER A 16 11.24 -5.50 9.78
CA SER A 16 10.84 -6.46 8.76
C SER A 16 11.19 -5.98 7.36
N THR A 17 11.42 -6.96 6.49
CA THR A 17 11.65 -6.71 5.07
C THR A 17 10.35 -6.37 4.38
N ALA A 18 10.44 -5.57 3.31
CA ALA A 18 9.29 -5.24 2.48
C ALA A 18 8.60 -6.49 1.87
N SER A 19 9.32 -7.60 1.72
CA SER A 19 8.76 -8.86 1.23
C SER A 19 7.82 -9.52 2.23
N ILE A 20 8.18 -9.57 3.52
CA ILE A 20 7.32 -10.13 4.55
C ILE A 20 6.09 -9.24 4.74
N GLN A 21 6.27 -7.91 4.75
CA GLN A 21 5.16 -6.97 4.85
C GLN A 21 4.19 -7.08 3.65
N ALA A 22 4.69 -7.28 2.43
CA ALA A 22 3.85 -7.57 1.26
C ALA A 22 3.06 -8.87 1.42
N GLY A 23 3.68 -9.91 2.00
CA GLY A 23 3.00 -11.16 2.35
C GLY A 23 1.88 -10.95 3.38
N LEU A 24 2.11 -10.12 4.40
CA LEU A 24 1.08 -9.78 5.40
C LEU A 24 -0.09 -9.03 4.76
N VAL A 25 0.18 -8.02 3.92
CA VAL A 25 -0.87 -7.29 3.20
C VAL A 25 -1.69 -8.23 2.30
N THR A 26 -1.02 -9.13 1.57
CA THR A 26 -1.72 -10.15 0.77
C THR A 26 -2.59 -11.04 1.64
N THR A 27 -2.07 -11.50 2.77
CA THR A 27 -2.79 -12.36 3.72
C THR A 27 -4.05 -11.68 4.25
N ASP A 28 -3.94 -10.41 4.66
CA ASP A 28 -5.08 -9.63 5.16
C ASP A 28 -6.18 -9.48 4.12
N ILE A 29 -5.79 -9.20 2.88
CA ILE A 29 -6.75 -9.01 1.80
C ILE A 29 -7.42 -10.35 1.44
N THR A 30 -6.68 -11.46 1.42
CA THR A 30 -7.24 -12.80 1.22
C THR A 30 -8.20 -13.17 2.36
N MET A 31 -7.86 -12.86 3.62
CA MET A 31 -8.75 -13.09 4.76
C MET A 31 -10.01 -12.23 4.69
N ALA A 32 -9.88 -10.95 4.29
CA ALA A 32 -11.01 -10.07 4.04
C ALA A 32 -11.93 -10.63 2.94
N HIS A 33 -11.33 -11.14 1.84
CA HIS A 33 -12.07 -11.77 0.77
C HIS A 33 -12.85 -13.01 1.24
N ALA A 34 -12.23 -13.86 2.07
CA ALA A 34 -12.85 -15.07 2.61
C ALA A 34 -14.12 -14.81 3.44
N VAL A 35 -14.23 -13.63 4.07
CA VAL A 35 -15.43 -13.20 4.81
C VAL A 35 -16.39 -12.34 3.98
N GLY A 36 -16.16 -12.22 2.67
CA GLY A 36 -17.01 -11.47 1.74
C GLY A 36 -16.74 -9.96 1.69
N ILE A 37 -15.63 -9.48 2.24
CA ILE A 37 -15.22 -8.07 2.17
C ILE A 37 -14.44 -7.83 0.88
N LYS A 38 -14.90 -6.87 0.09
CA LYS A 38 -14.24 -6.45 -1.14
C LYS A 38 -13.27 -5.29 -0.89
N VAL A 39 -11.97 -5.56 -0.98
CA VAL A 39 -10.92 -4.53 -0.86
C VAL A 39 -10.64 -3.91 -2.23
N TRP A 40 -10.85 -2.59 -2.37
CA TRP A 40 -10.63 -1.86 -3.62
C TRP A 40 -9.24 -1.23 -3.75
N GLY A 41 -8.60 -0.95 -2.62
CA GLY A 41 -7.31 -0.30 -2.62
C GLY A 41 -6.64 -0.30 -1.26
N VAL A 42 -5.34 -0.03 -1.28
CA VAL A 42 -4.47 0.10 -0.11
C VAL A 42 -4.01 1.54 -0.04
N ILE A 43 -4.22 2.17 1.12
CA ILE A 43 -3.77 3.53 1.41
C ILE A 43 -2.64 3.47 2.43
N CYS A 44 -1.48 4.02 2.09
CA CYS A 44 -0.37 4.19 3.02
C CYS A 44 0.45 5.44 2.66
N ASP A 45 1.31 5.89 3.58
CA ASP A 45 2.24 6.97 3.28
C ASP A 45 3.32 6.50 2.28
N GLY A 46 3.90 7.46 1.56
CA GLY A 46 4.87 7.25 0.50
C GLY A 46 6.31 7.15 1.01
N ILE A 47 6.53 6.65 2.24
CA ILE A 47 7.88 6.38 2.72
C ILE A 47 8.51 5.22 1.93
N ALA A 48 9.84 5.21 1.83
CA ALA A 48 10.57 4.24 0.99
C ALA A 48 10.24 2.77 1.31
N SER A 49 9.99 2.42 2.57
CA SER A 49 9.58 1.05 2.92
C SER A 49 8.23 0.69 2.33
N ASN A 50 7.24 1.57 2.43
CA ASN A 50 5.89 1.32 1.91
C ASN A 50 5.89 1.25 0.39
N LEU A 51 6.65 2.12 -0.28
CA LEU A 51 6.85 2.02 -1.73
C LEU A 51 7.46 0.67 -2.13
N SER A 52 8.46 0.19 -1.38
CA SER A 52 9.06 -1.12 -1.64
C SER A 52 8.07 -2.28 -1.43
N ILE A 53 7.17 -2.19 -0.45
CA ILE A 53 6.09 -3.16 -0.25
C ILE A 53 5.17 -3.18 -1.47
N MET A 54 4.71 -2.00 -1.91
CA MET A 54 3.82 -1.91 -3.07
C MET A 54 4.51 -2.42 -4.35
N THR A 55 5.82 -2.18 -4.50
CA THR A 55 6.60 -2.78 -5.59
C THR A 55 6.66 -4.30 -5.52
N ASN A 56 6.83 -4.88 -4.34
CA ASN A 56 6.78 -6.34 -4.17
C ASN A 56 5.40 -6.94 -4.43
N LEU A 57 4.32 -6.16 -4.22
CA LEU A 57 2.96 -6.57 -4.58
C LEU A 57 2.69 -6.50 -6.08
N GLY A 58 3.51 -5.78 -6.85
CA GLY A 58 3.42 -5.68 -8.31
C GLY A 58 3.25 -4.25 -8.84
N CYS A 59 3.22 -3.23 -7.98
CA CYS A 59 3.13 -1.84 -8.43
C CYS A 59 4.46 -1.34 -9.00
N LYS A 60 4.41 -0.61 -10.11
CA LYS A 60 5.56 0.10 -10.67
C LYS A 60 5.38 1.60 -10.44
N LEU A 61 6.11 2.15 -9.47
CA LEU A 61 5.93 3.55 -9.02
C LEU A 61 7.16 4.43 -9.32
N ILE A 62 8.22 3.84 -9.88
CA ILE A 62 9.47 4.49 -10.24
C ILE A 62 9.73 4.20 -11.72
N GLY A 63 10.01 5.24 -12.49
CA GLY A 63 10.29 5.15 -13.93
C GLY A 63 9.65 6.28 -14.72
N SER A 64 9.52 6.08 -16.02
CA SER A 64 8.77 6.99 -16.90
C SER A 64 7.29 6.97 -16.57
N TYR A 65 6.60 8.09 -16.83
CA TYR A 65 5.18 8.23 -16.50
C TYR A 65 4.31 7.13 -17.13
N ASP A 66 4.60 6.74 -18.37
CA ASP A 66 3.87 5.70 -19.11
C ASP A 66 4.09 4.28 -18.55
N GLU A 67 5.09 4.11 -17.70
CA GLU A 67 5.41 2.82 -17.07
C GLU A 67 4.81 2.69 -15.66
N ILE A 68 4.16 3.74 -15.16
CA ILE A 68 3.56 3.72 -13.84
C ILE A 68 2.38 2.74 -13.84
N MET A 69 2.41 1.81 -12.89
CA MET A 69 1.35 0.84 -12.64
C MET A 69 1.02 0.86 -11.16
N GLU A 70 -0.04 1.56 -10.80
CA GLU A 70 -0.52 1.73 -9.42
C GLU A 70 -1.42 0.58 -8.94
N LEU A 71 -1.57 -0.46 -9.75
CA LEU A 71 -2.48 -1.57 -9.49
C LEU A 71 -1.72 -2.89 -9.39
N PHE A 72 -2.26 -3.80 -8.59
CA PHE A 72 -1.76 -5.15 -8.42
C PHE A 72 -2.89 -6.16 -8.31
N TYR A 73 -2.51 -7.44 -8.42
CA TYR A 73 -3.42 -8.57 -8.41
C TYR A 73 -3.04 -9.54 -7.30
N ILE A 74 -4.05 -10.08 -6.63
CA ILE A 74 -3.90 -11.18 -5.67
C ILE A 74 -4.54 -12.43 -6.29
N PRO A 75 -3.88 -13.61 -6.23
CA PRO A 75 -4.47 -14.86 -6.70
C PRO A 75 -5.85 -15.07 -6.06
N GLU A 76 -6.80 -15.63 -6.82
CA GLU A 76 -8.19 -15.89 -6.37
C GLU A 76 -9.08 -14.65 -6.18
N ILE A 77 -8.55 -13.44 -6.39
CA ILE A 77 -9.32 -12.20 -6.38
C ILE A 77 -9.45 -11.67 -7.82
N GLU A 78 -10.69 -11.59 -8.31
CA GLU A 78 -10.96 -11.24 -9.72
C GLU A 78 -10.77 -9.75 -10.05
N TRP A 79 -10.77 -8.87 -9.04
CA TRP A 79 -10.65 -7.44 -9.24
C TRP A 79 -9.25 -6.93 -8.92
N LYS A 80 -8.87 -5.84 -9.61
CA LYS A 80 -7.64 -5.10 -9.35
C LYS A 80 -7.73 -4.32 -8.05
N ILE A 81 -6.60 -4.23 -7.34
CA ILE A 81 -6.46 -3.46 -6.11
C ILE A 81 -5.56 -2.27 -6.40
N HIS A 82 -6.04 -1.08 -6.04
CA HIS A 82 -5.33 0.18 -6.30
C HIS A 82 -4.46 0.57 -5.11
N TYR A 83 -3.20 0.92 -5.38
CA TYR A 83 -2.40 1.70 -4.44
C TYR A 83 -2.81 3.17 -4.52
N ILE A 84 -3.17 3.74 -3.38
CA ILE A 84 -3.53 5.15 -3.26
C ILE A 84 -2.60 5.78 -2.21
N PRO A 85 -1.63 6.61 -2.61
CA PRO A 85 -0.77 7.29 -1.64
C PRO A 85 -1.58 8.26 -0.76
N ASP A 86 -1.30 8.26 0.55
CA ASP A 86 -1.88 9.25 1.45
C ASP A 86 -1.35 10.66 1.13
N ALA A 87 -2.23 11.49 0.57
CA ALA A 87 -1.89 12.84 0.12
C ALA A 87 -1.35 13.72 1.25
N CYS A 88 -1.95 13.68 2.44
CA CYS A 88 -1.55 14.54 3.54
C CYS A 88 -0.18 14.17 4.08
N HIS A 89 0.09 12.88 4.26
CA HIS A 89 1.41 12.41 4.69
C HIS A 89 2.48 12.68 3.64
N ASN A 90 2.17 12.50 2.35
CA ASN A 90 3.13 12.75 1.28
C ASN A 90 3.43 14.23 1.08
N LEU A 91 2.44 15.12 1.23
CA LEU A 91 2.67 16.56 1.24
C LEU A 91 3.58 16.98 2.40
N LYS A 92 3.39 16.39 3.59
CA LYS A 92 4.27 16.62 4.74
C LYS A 92 5.72 16.16 4.46
N LEU A 93 5.89 14.99 3.84
CA LEU A 93 7.21 14.48 3.44
C LEU A 93 7.88 15.37 2.39
N ALA A 94 7.14 15.77 1.35
CA ALA A 94 7.64 16.64 0.29
C ALA A 94 8.07 18.01 0.83
N ARG A 95 7.28 18.61 1.74
CA ARG A 95 7.65 19.84 2.45
C ARG A 95 8.96 19.69 3.22
N ASN A 96 9.12 18.59 3.96
CA ASN A 96 10.33 18.34 4.74
C ASN A 96 11.56 18.15 3.83
N ALA A 97 11.40 17.42 2.71
CA ALA A 97 12.45 17.26 1.72
C ALA A 97 12.86 18.62 1.13
N LEU A 98 11.90 19.47 0.72
CA LEU A 98 12.18 20.80 0.19
C LEU A 98 12.96 21.68 1.19
N MET A 99 12.60 21.63 2.47
CA MET A 99 13.31 22.38 3.53
C MET A 99 14.77 21.93 3.67
N THR A 100 15.06 20.63 3.54
CA THR A 100 16.45 20.11 3.55
C THR A 100 17.26 20.47 2.30
N TYR A 101 16.61 20.86 1.19
CA TYR A 101 17.28 21.32 -0.05
C TYR A 101 17.61 22.81 -0.06
N THR A 102 17.14 23.60 0.92
CA THR A 102 17.40 25.04 0.96
C THR A 102 18.81 25.27 1.54
N ILE A 103 19.80 25.42 0.65
CA ILE A 103 21.10 26.07 0.89
C ILE A 103 21.03 27.48 0.33
#